data_AF-A0A6J4MTJ2-F1
#
_entry.id   AF-A0A6J4MTJ2-F1
#
_cell.length_a   1.000
_cell.length_b   1.000
_cell.length_c   1.000
_cell.angle_alpha   90.00
_cell.angle_beta   90.00
_cell.angle_gamma   90.00
#
_symmetry.space_group_name_H-M   'P 1'
#
loop_
_entity.id
_entity.type
_entity.pdbx_description
1 polymer ?
#
loop_
_entity_poly.entity_id
_entity_poly.type
_entity_poly.pdbx_seq_one_letter_code
_entity_poly.pdbx_strand_id
1 'polypeptide(L)'
;MGVEVGRAGRPAASARPEDADFSDYVHARWPRLVAALEAEDVAPDAARLTVAQVLVERRRGWARLVREEQVDLLVWEDVRRRLGLQPARTLPLDTALDAETEPQALGTTDRPEDWLRRAESSLRRRRLRRIRRGAVVLALVAAALAALAWWDARPDPPAVREEDNPLPVTWYAAGELHLDEVVVELPRVDAFADWEGGVAVRHADGRLVLVDQDGDVDELEEEPPPLARPPAAPSYETGPDDMVIQSVPLPDGGWVHLLDSSRREAFEEGLRMSETGRRALVTCTEAGECGSPETVMEGTTAIRLR
;
A
#
# COMPACT_ATOMS: atom_id res chain seq x y z
N MET A 1 -58.04 18.16 -26.79
CA MET A 1 -58.01 16.89 -26.04
C MET A 1 -56.65 16.77 -25.38
N GLY A 2 -56.54 17.22 -24.13
CA GLY A 2 -55.33 17.07 -23.32
C GLY A 2 -55.70 16.21 -22.12
N VAL A 3 -55.05 15.06 -21.98
CA VAL A 3 -55.29 14.11 -20.89
C VAL A 3 -54.46 14.55 -19.69
N GLU A 4 -55.11 15.09 -18.66
CA GLU A 4 -54.52 15.29 -17.33
C GLU A 4 -54.28 13.92 -16.68
N VAL A 5 -53.01 13.57 -16.51
CA VAL A 5 -52.60 12.41 -15.73
C VAL A 5 -52.63 12.80 -14.25
N GLY A 6 -53.73 12.43 -13.59
CA GLY A 6 -53.90 12.59 -12.15
C GLY A 6 -52.80 11.88 -11.37
N ARG A 7 -52.01 12.66 -10.62
CA ARG A 7 -50.98 12.17 -9.69
C ARG A 7 -51.70 11.52 -8.50
N ALA A 8 -51.79 10.19 -8.51
CA ALA A 8 -52.30 9.43 -7.38
C ALA A 8 -51.46 9.74 -6.13
N GLY A 9 -52.10 10.37 -5.14
CA GLY A 9 -51.51 10.61 -3.83
C GLY A 9 -51.11 9.28 -3.19
N ARG A 10 -49.84 9.17 -2.82
CA ARG A 10 -49.32 8.04 -2.04
C ARG A 10 -50.10 8.02 -0.71
N PRO A 11 -50.82 6.93 -0.37
CA PRO A 11 -51.51 6.88 0.92
C PRO A 11 -50.47 7.07 2.03
N ALA A 12 -50.76 7.98 2.96
CA ALA A 12 -49.94 8.17 4.15
C ALA A 12 -49.78 6.81 4.81
N ALA A 13 -48.54 6.33 4.93
CA ALA A 13 -48.25 5.10 5.62
C ALA A 13 -48.83 5.22 7.04
N SER A 14 -49.89 4.48 7.31
CA SER A 14 -50.47 4.36 8.65
C SER A 14 -49.32 4.04 9.61
N ALA A 15 -49.12 4.91 10.60
CA ALA A 15 -48.11 4.72 11.62
C ALA A 15 -48.25 3.30 12.18
N ARG A 16 -47.12 2.58 12.33
CA ARG A 16 -47.17 1.23 12.88
C ARG A 16 -47.79 1.31 14.29
N PRO A 17 -48.60 0.33 14.72
CA PRO A 17 -49.19 0.34 16.07
C PRO A 17 -48.14 0.59 17.17
N GLU A 18 -46.94 0.03 17.00
CA GLU A 18 -45.79 0.23 17.90
C GLU A 18 -45.31 1.70 18.01
N ASP A 19 -45.44 2.49 16.93
CA ASP A 19 -45.12 3.92 16.93
C ASP A 19 -46.20 4.76 17.63
N ALA A 20 -47.47 4.28 17.62
CA ALA A 20 -48.57 4.92 18.33
C ALA A 20 -48.43 4.70 19.84
N ASP A 21 -48.21 3.46 20.29
CA ASP A 21 -48.01 3.12 21.70
C ASP A 21 -46.82 3.89 22.32
N PHE A 22 -45.75 4.08 21.55
CA PHE A 22 -44.60 4.90 21.98
C PHE A 22 -44.98 6.37 22.13
N SER A 23 -45.66 6.94 21.15
CA SER A 23 -46.06 8.35 21.18
C SER A 23 -47.01 8.63 22.35
N ASP A 24 -47.98 7.75 22.57
CA ASP A 24 -48.93 7.84 23.69
C ASP A 24 -48.21 7.77 25.04
N TYR A 25 -47.25 6.85 25.18
CA TYR A 25 -46.41 6.77 26.37
C TYR A 25 -45.61 8.06 26.60
N VAL A 26 -44.95 8.58 25.56
CA VAL A 26 -44.13 9.80 25.67
C VAL A 26 -45.02 10.96 26.11
N HIS A 27 -46.17 11.17 25.49
CA HIS A 27 -47.08 12.23 25.89
C HIS A 27 -47.57 12.08 27.34
N ALA A 28 -47.90 10.86 27.76
CA ALA A 28 -48.42 10.59 29.10
C ALA A 28 -47.35 10.71 30.21
N ARG A 29 -46.09 10.36 29.91
CA ARG A 29 -45.01 10.25 30.90
C ARG A 29 -44.00 11.39 30.86
N TRP A 30 -43.88 12.11 29.74
CA TRP A 30 -42.91 13.20 29.59
C TRP A 30 -42.95 14.25 30.70
N PRO A 31 -44.11 14.87 31.04
CA PRO A 31 -44.13 15.91 32.05
C PRO A 31 -43.66 15.41 33.43
N ARG A 32 -44.02 14.17 33.78
CA ARG A 32 -43.65 13.55 35.06
C ARG A 32 -42.17 13.22 35.13
N LEU A 33 -41.60 12.65 34.06
CA LEU A 33 -40.18 12.34 33.99
C LEU A 33 -39.32 13.60 34.11
N VAL A 34 -39.71 14.69 33.45
CA VAL A 34 -38.99 15.97 33.51
C VAL A 34 -39.15 16.61 34.89
N ALA A 35 -40.37 16.72 35.42
CA ALA A 35 -40.62 17.32 36.72
C ALA A 35 -39.89 16.59 37.86
N ALA A 36 -39.83 15.26 37.82
CA ALA A 36 -39.09 14.48 38.81
C ALA A 36 -37.59 14.77 38.81
N LEU A 37 -36.99 15.00 37.63
CA LEU A 37 -35.57 15.36 37.54
C LEU A 37 -35.32 16.82 37.97
N GLU A 38 -36.21 17.73 37.61
CA GLU A 38 -36.11 19.14 38.04
C GLU A 38 -36.26 19.28 39.55
N ALA A 39 -37.11 18.45 40.18
CA ALA A 39 -37.22 18.37 41.64
C ALA A 39 -35.95 17.82 42.32
N GLU A 40 -35.08 17.14 41.57
CA GLU A 40 -33.74 16.70 42.00
C GLU A 40 -32.63 17.67 41.55
N ASP A 41 -32.97 18.95 41.32
CA ASP A 41 -32.05 20.02 40.91
C ASP A 41 -31.32 19.77 39.58
N VAL A 42 -31.82 18.88 38.73
CA VAL A 42 -31.27 18.69 37.38
C VAL A 42 -31.66 19.88 36.51
N ALA A 43 -30.67 20.49 35.86
CA ALA A 43 -30.92 21.61 34.96
C ALA A 43 -32.00 21.29 33.90
N PRO A 44 -33.00 22.17 33.69
CA PRO A 44 -34.16 21.93 32.82
C PRO A 44 -33.82 21.35 31.43
N ASP A 45 -32.85 21.94 30.73
CA ASP A 45 -32.42 21.48 29.41
C ASP A 45 -31.72 20.12 29.44
N ALA A 46 -30.96 19.85 30.51
CA ALA A 46 -30.25 18.58 30.69
C ALA A 46 -31.22 17.44 30.98
N ALA A 47 -32.26 17.69 31.79
CA ALA A 47 -33.34 16.75 32.07
C ALA A 47 -34.07 16.36 30.77
N ARG A 48 -34.60 17.34 30.04
CA ARG A 48 -35.34 17.12 28.78
C ARG A 48 -34.51 16.41 27.73
N LEU A 49 -33.27 16.86 27.51
CA LEU A 49 -32.39 16.23 26.52
C LEU A 49 -32.04 14.79 26.89
N THR A 50 -31.80 14.49 28.17
CA THR A 50 -31.43 13.14 28.60
C THR A 50 -32.61 12.18 28.49
N VAL A 51 -33.80 12.60 28.94
CA VAL A 51 -35.05 11.85 28.77
C VAL A 51 -35.29 11.56 27.28
N ALA A 52 -35.20 12.58 26.43
CA ALA A 52 -35.37 12.41 24.99
C ALA A 52 -34.32 11.45 24.37
N GLN A 53 -33.05 11.52 24.79
CA GLN A 53 -32.01 10.59 24.31
C GLN A 53 -32.30 9.13 24.69
N VAL A 54 -32.73 8.88 25.93
CA VAL A 54 -33.09 7.53 26.37
C VAL A 54 -34.28 7.01 25.58
N LEU A 55 -35.34 7.81 25.45
CA LEU A 55 -36.54 7.44 24.70
C LEU A 55 -36.24 7.15 23.22
N VAL A 56 -35.45 7.98 22.55
CA VAL A 56 -35.04 7.77 21.16
C VAL A 56 -34.23 6.49 20.99
N GLU A 57 -33.32 6.18 21.92
CA GLU A 57 -32.54 4.94 21.85
C GLU A 57 -33.38 3.70 22.08
N ARG A 58 -34.36 3.78 22.99
CA ARG A 58 -35.29 2.68 23.33
C ARG A 58 -36.39 2.50 22.29
N ARG A 59 -36.67 3.49 21.44
CA ARG A 59 -37.71 3.46 20.38
C ARG A 59 -37.64 2.21 19.49
N ARG A 60 -36.44 1.76 19.09
CA ARG A 60 -36.29 0.57 18.22
C ARG A 60 -36.57 -0.77 18.91
N GLY A 61 -36.62 -0.79 20.24
CA GLY A 61 -36.93 -1.96 21.05
C GLY A 61 -38.24 -1.84 21.82
N TRP A 62 -39.09 -0.85 21.48
CA TRP A 62 -40.24 -0.46 22.29
C TRP A 62 -41.22 -1.62 22.53
N ALA A 63 -41.63 -2.32 21.47
CA ALA A 63 -42.54 -3.46 21.56
C ALA A 63 -42.00 -4.63 22.43
N ARG A 64 -40.68 -4.72 22.62
CA ARG A 64 -40.09 -5.69 23.55
C ARG A 64 -40.19 -5.19 24.99
N LEU A 65 -39.86 -3.92 25.22
CA LEU A 65 -39.90 -3.31 26.55
C LEU A 65 -41.31 -3.30 27.14
N VAL A 66 -42.33 -2.99 26.32
CA VAL A 66 -43.74 -3.01 26.75
C VAL A 66 -44.16 -4.40 27.25
N ARG A 67 -43.72 -5.47 26.58
CA ARG A 67 -44.02 -6.85 26.98
C ARG A 67 -43.33 -7.30 28.26
N GLU A 68 -42.25 -6.63 28.66
CA GLU A 68 -41.51 -6.92 29.88
C GLU A 68 -42.10 -6.17 31.11
N GLU A 69 -43.20 -5.40 30.92
CA GLU A 69 -44.01 -4.69 31.92
C GLU A 69 -43.25 -3.73 32.86
N GLN A 70 -42.00 -3.39 32.54
CA GLN A 70 -41.12 -2.55 33.37
C GLN A 70 -40.59 -1.32 32.62
N VAL A 71 -41.35 -0.84 31.64
CA VAL A 71 -40.95 0.28 30.76
C VAL A 71 -40.57 1.52 31.57
N ASP A 72 -41.43 1.92 32.50
CA ASP A 72 -41.23 3.12 33.31
C ASP A 72 -39.96 3.04 34.17
N LEU A 73 -39.74 1.88 34.81
CA LEU A 73 -38.56 1.62 35.63
C LEU A 73 -37.27 1.67 34.80
N LEU A 74 -37.25 0.97 33.65
CA LEU A 74 -36.06 0.90 32.80
C LEU A 74 -35.72 2.26 32.18
N VAL A 75 -36.73 3.02 31.73
CA VAL A 75 -36.53 4.38 31.22
C VAL A 75 -35.99 5.28 32.33
N TRP A 76 -36.59 5.22 33.52
CA TRP A 76 -36.16 6.04 34.66
C TRP A 76 -34.73 5.73 35.10
N GLU A 77 -34.39 4.45 35.26
CA GLU A 77 -33.03 4.02 35.63
C GLU A 77 -31.98 4.46 34.61
N ASP A 78 -32.27 4.31 33.32
CA ASP A 78 -31.35 4.72 32.26
C ASP A 78 -31.11 6.23 32.24
N VAL A 79 -32.15 7.02 32.48
CA VAL A 79 -32.05 8.48 32.57
C VAL A 79 -31.18 8.88 33.75
N ARG A 80 -31.44 8.32 34.93
CA ARG A 80 -30.64 8.56 36.14
C ARG A 80 -29.18 8.17 35.96
N ARG A 81 -28.94 6.99 35.40
CA ARG A 81 -27.58 6.47 35.13
C ARG A 81 -26.78 7.44 34.25
N ARG A 82 -27.40 8.05 33.24
CA ARG A 82 -26.74 9.03 32.35
C ARG A 82 -26.43 10.35 33.03
N LEU A 83 -27.24 10.74 34.00
CA LEU A 83 -27.03 11.95 34.80
C LEU A 83 -26.07 11.71 35.97
N GLY A 84 -25.61 10.46 36.18
CA GLY A 84 -24.78 10.11 37.32
C GLY A 84 -25.53 10.13 38.66
N LEU A 85 -26.87 10.07 38.62
CA LEU A 85 -27.72 10.02 39.80
C LEU A 85 -27.74 8.60 40.37
N GLN A 86 -27.86 8.49 41.70
CA GLN A 86 -27.99 7.20 42.38
C GLN A 86 -29.23 6.44 41.87
N PRO A 87 -29.16 5.12 41.66
CA PRO A 87 -30.32 4.35 41.21
C PRO A 87 -31.46 4.48 42.21
N ALA A 88 -32.66 4.82 41.73
CA ALA A 88 -33.83 4.92 42.57
C ALA A 88 -34.34 3.51 42.90
N ARG A 89 -34.61 3.21 44.19
CA ARG A 89 -35.19 1.92 44.61
C ARG A 89 -36.69 1.82 44.32
N THR A 90 -37.34 2.94 44.01
CA THR A 90 -38.77 3.06 43.72
C THR A 90 -38.99 4.04 42.58
N LEU A 91 -40.00 3.79 41.76
CA LEU A 91 -40.41 4.70 40.69
C LEU A 91 -41.09 5.93 41.32
N PRO A 92 -40.61 7.17 41.11
CA PRO A 92 -41.27 8.36 41.67
C PRO A 92 -42.65 8.61 41.06
N LEU A 93 -42.96 7.98 39.92
CA LEU A 93 -44.24 8.13 39.22
C LEU A 93 -45.43 7.64 40.04
N ASP A 94 -45.24 6.72 40.99
CA ASP A 94 -46.31 6.24 41.88
C ASP A 94 -46.49 7.15 43.11
N THR A 95 -45.43 7.80 43.59
CA THR A 95 -45.52 8.78 44.70
C THR A 95 -46.03 10.16 44.25
N ALA A 96 -45.88 10.48 42.96
CA ALA A 96 -46.45 11.70 42.37
C ALA A 96 -47.96 11.58 42.06
N LEU A 97 -48.58 10.42 42.33
CA LEU A 97 -50.03 10.22 42.25
C LEU A 97 -50.77 10.76 43.48
N ASP A 98 -50.13 10.85 44.65
CA ASP A 98 -50.75 11.32 45.89
C ASP A 98 -50.62 12.83 46.10
N ALA A 99 -49.67 13.47 45.41
CA ALA A 99 -49.61 14.92 45.36
C ALA A 99 -50.53 15.38 44.22
N GLU A 100 -51.70 15.93 44.56
CA GLU A 100 -52.54 16.75 43.69
C GLU A 100 -51.80 18.04 43.26
N THR A 101 -50.60 17.92 42.73
CA THR A 101 -49.95 18.99 41.99
C THR A 101 -50.65 19.00 40.64
N GLU A 102 -51.74 19.76 40.55
CA GLU A 102 -52.33 20.15 39.28
C GLU A 102 -51.20 20.55 38.33
N PRO A 103 -51.17 20.05 37.08
CA PRO A 103 -50.21 20.47 36.07
C PRO A 103 -50.48 21.91 35.56
N GLN A 104 -50.99 22.79 36.41
CA GLN A 104 -51.28 24.19 36.15
C GLN A 104 -50.13 25.08 36.62
N ALA A 105 -48.99 25.05 35.91
CA ALA A 105 -47.99 26.15 35.90
C ALA A 105 -46.73 25.88 35.06
N LEU A 106 -46.55 24.68 34.49
CA LEU A 106 -45.42 24.42 33.57
C LEU A 106 -45.81 24.89 32.16
N GLY A 107 -45.21 25.99 31.72
CA GLY A 107 -45.53 26.70 30.49
C GLY A 107 -45.76 25.77 29.28
N THR A 108 -46.87 26.03 28.59
CA THR A 108 -47.50 25.29 27.48
C THR A 108 -46.67 25.21 26.18
N THR A 109 -45.35 25.39 26.25
CA THR A 109 -44.47 25.53 25.08
C THR A 109 -43.48 24.36 24.93
N ASP A 110 -43.38 23.46 25.91
CA ASP A 110 -42.38 22.40 25.91
C ASP A 110 -42.89 21.11 25.24
N ARG A 111 -42.83 21.09 23.91
CA ARG A 111 -43.27 19.94 23.09
C ARG A 111 -42.23 18.82 23.12
N PRO A 112 -42.56 17.59 23.57
CA PRO A 112 -41.61 16.48 23.62
C PRO A 112 -40.99 16.16 22.26
N GLU A 113 -41.71 16.40 21.16
CA GLU A 113 -41.25 16.16 19.80
C GLU A 113 -40.01 16.99 19.45
N ASP A 114 -39.90 18.21 19.96
CA ASP A 114 -38.77 19.09 19.69
C ASP A 114 -37.49 18.53 20.33
N TRP A 115 -37.61 18.01 21.54
CA TRP A 115 -36.52 17.37 22.25
C TRP A 115 -36.15 16.00 21.68
N LEU A 116 -37.14 15.20 21.28
CA LEU A 116 -36.90 13.94 20.57
C LEU A 116 -36.13 14.18 19.26
N ARG A 117 -36.54 15.17 18.46
CA ARG A 117 -35.80 15.56 17.24
C ARG A 117 -34.38 16.04 17.55
N ARG A 118 -34.21 16.85 18.59
CA ARG A 118 -32.88 17.29 19.04
C ARG A 118 -32.02 16.11 19.49
N ALA A 119 -32.58 15.18 20.24
CA ALA A 119 -31.91 13.97 20.70
C ALA A 119 -31.48 13.07 19.52
N GLU A 120 -32.37 12.80 18.56
CA GLU A 120 -32.07 12.07 17.33
C GLU A 120 -30.88 12.69 16.58
N SER A 121 -30.88 14.02 16.41
CA SER A 121 -29.79 14.73 15.75
C SER A 121 -28.46 14.56 16.50
N SER A 122 -28.49 14.60 17.84
CA SER A 122 -27.32 14.47 18.69
C SER A 122 -26.73 13.06 18.62
N LEU A 123 -27.58 12.03 18.66
CA LEU A 123 -27.19 10.63 18.57
C LEU A 123 -26.66 10.28 17.18
N ARG A 124 -27.29 10.81 16.12
CA ARG A 124 -26.81 10.66 14.74
C ARG A 124 -25.41 11.26 14.59
N ARG A 125 -25.16 12.46 15.11
CA ARG A 125 -23.82 13.08 15.07
C ARG A 125 -22.78 12.25 15.83
N ARG A 126 -23.11 11.74 17.02
CA ARG A 126 -22.23 10.84 17.79
C ARG A 126 -21.91 9.57 17.02
N ARG A 127 -22.91 8.93 16.41
CA ARG A 127 -22.74 7.73 15.58
C ARG A 127 -21.84 7.99 14.38
N LEU A 128 -22.08 9.08 13.65
CA LEU A 128 -21.26 9.46 12.50
C LEU A 128 -19.80 9.72 12.89
N ARG A 129 -19.56 10.39 14.03
CA ARG A 129 -18.19 10.59 14.55
C ARG A 129 -17.50 9.27 14.85
N ARG A 130 -18.19 8.30 15.48
CA ARG A 130 -17.63 6.97 15.75
C ARG A 130 -17.31 6.21 14.46
N ILE A 131 -18.23 6.21 13.49
CA ILE A 131 -18.01 5.58 12.17
C ILE A 131 -16.81 6.22 11.47
N ARG A 132 -16.73 7.56 11.43
CA ARG A 132 -15.60 8.27 10.82
C ARG A 132 -14.27 7.91 11.48
N ARG A 133 -14.22 7.88 12.82
CA ARG A 133 -13.01 7.46 13.55
C ARG A 133 -12.61 6.03 13.22
N GLY A 134 -13.58 5.10 13.19
CA GLY A 134 -13.33 3.71 12.80
C GLY A 134 -12.78 3.59 11.37
N ALA A 135 -13.36 4.35 10.43
CA ALA A 135 -12.90 4.39 9.04
C ALA A 135 -11.47 4.93 8.90
N VAL A 136 -11.11 5.98 9.65
CA VAL A 136 -9.74 6.53 9.66
C VAL A 136 -8.74 5.50 10.18
N VAL A 137 -9.04 4.83 11.30
CA VAL A 137 -8.17 3.78 11.84
C VAL A 137 -7.99 2.65 10.84
N LEU A 138 -9.08 2.19 10.21
CA LEU A 138 -9.01 1.13 9.20
C LEU A 138 -8.15 1.55 7.98
N ALA A 139 -8.30 2.79 7.51
CA ALA A 139 -7.51 3.31 6.41
C ALA A 139 -6.01 3.36 6.74
N LEU A 140 -5.65 3.77 7.96
CA LEU A 140 -4.26 3.77 8.42
C LEU A 140 -3.67 2.35 8.47
N VAL A 141 -4.43 1.38 8.97
CA VAL A 141 -4.00 -0.03 9.00
C VAL A 141 -3.80 -0.56 7.58
N ALA A 142 -4.73 -0.28 6.66
CA ALA A 142 -4.60 -0.70 5.26
C ALA A 142 -3.37 -0.08 4.59
N ALA A 143 -3.09 1.20 4.83
CA ALA A 143 -1.89 1.86 4.32
C ALA A 143 -0.59 1.25 4.87
N ALA A 144 -0.56 0.92 6.17
CA ALA A 144 0.60 0.27 6.79
C ALA A 144 0.85 -1.13 6.21
N LEU A 145 -0.21 -1.93 6.01
CA LEU A 145 -0.10 -3.24 5.37
C LEU A 145 0.37 -3.14 3.92
N ALA A 146 -0.13 -2.15 3.17
CA ALA A 146 0.32 -1.92 1.80
C ALA A 146 1.79 -1.51 1.73
N ALA A 147 2.26 -0.67 2.65
CA ALA A 147 3.67 -0.27 2.74
C ALA A 147 4.59 -1.45 3.07
N LEU A 148 4.18 -2.33 3.98
CA LEU A 148 4.94 -3.55 4.31
C LEU A 148 5.01 -4.52 3.12
N ALA A 149 3.88 -4.74 2.44
CA ALA A 149 3.84 -5.60 1.26
C ALA A 149 4.69 -5.06 0.10
N TRP A 150 4.73 -3.74 -0.08
CA TRP A 150 5.58 -3.11 -1.09
C TRP A 150 7.08 -3.28 -0.78
N TRP A 151 7.46 -3.22 0.49
CA TRP A 151 8.86 -3.43 0.90
C TRP A 151 9.32 -4.87 0.64
N ASP A 152 8.47 -5.85 0.95
CA ASP A 152 8.75 -7.29 0.76
C ASP A 152 8.76 -7.71 -0.73
N ALA A 153 8.06 -6.96 -1.58
CA ALA A 153 8.03 -7.19 -3.02
C ALA A 153 9.20 -6.56 -3.79
N ARG A 154 10.14 -5.90 -3.11
CA ARG A 154 11.33 -5.37 -3.77
C ARG A 154 12.21 -6.54 -4.22
N PRO A 155 12.72 -6.53 -5.47
CA PRO A 155 13.68 -7.53 -5.90
C PRO A 155 14.92 -7.46 -5.01
N ASP A 156 15.48 -8.63 -4.69
CA ASP A 156 16.77 -8.69 -4.01
C ASP A 156 17.80 -7.95 -4.87
N PRO A 157 18.70 -7.14 -4.26
CA PRO A 157 19.80 -6.56 -4.99
C PRO A 157 20.65 -7.69 -5.61
N PRO A 158 21.29 -7.43 -6.76
CA PRO A 158 22.20 -8.41 -7.35
C PRO A 158 23.27 -8.80 -6.34
N ALA A 159 23.65 -10.08 -6.33
CA ALA A 159 24.71 -10.54 -5.44
C ALA A 159 26.04 -9.93 -5.90
N VAL A 160 26.74 -9.29 -4.97
CA VAL A 160 28.07 -8.71 -5.18
C VAL A 160 29.06 -9.50 -4.34
N ARG A 161 30.19 -9.88 -4.94
CA ARG A 161 31.30 -10.56 -4.27
C ARG A 161 32.60 -9.82 -4.60
N GLU A 162 33.42 -9.57 -3.58
CA GLU A 162 34.78 -9.02 -3.77
C GLU A 162 35.67 -10.10 -4.38
N GLU A 163 36.21 -9.83 -5.57
CA GLU A 163 37.18 -10.68 -6.28
C GLU A 163 37.97 -9.83 -7.26
N ASP A 164 39.30 -9.89 -7.17
CA ASP A 164 40.19 -9.18 -8.08
C ASP A 164 40.01 -9.68 -9.53
N ASN A 165 39.81 -8.75 -10.47
CA ASN A 165 39.70 -9.08 -11.88
C ASN A 165 41.03 -9.60 -12.44
N PRO A 166 41.10 -10.83 -12.96
CA PRO A 166 42.31 -11.32 -13.60
C PRO A 166 42.60 -10.64 -14.94
N LEU A 167 41.62 -9.95 -15.54
CA LEU A 167 41.72 -9.29 -16.83
C LEU A 167 41.83 -7.77 -16.67
N PRO A 168 42.55 -7.07 -17.56
CA PRO A 168 42.73 -5.62 -17.49
C PRO A 168 41.51 -4.82 -18.00
N VAL A 169 40.37 -5.48 -18.20
CA VAL A 169 39.13 -4.90 -18.75
C VAL A 169 37.93 -5.53 -18.07
N THR A 170 36.81 -4.81 -18.07
CA THR A 170 35.51 -5.35 -17.69
C THR A 170 35.13 -6.52 -18.61
N TRP A 171 34.58 -7.59 -18.04
CA TRP A 171 34.09 -8.70 -18.85
C TRP A 171 32.88 -9.38 -18.22
N TYR A 172 32.16 -10.14 -19.05
CA TYR A 172 30.95 -10.84 -18.66
C TYR A 172 30.99 -12.29 -19.11
N ALA A 173 30.74 -13.23 -18.19
CA ALA A 173 30.47 -14.63 -18.53
C ALA A 173 29.54 -15.28 -17.50
N ALA A 174 28.83 -16.33 -17.92
CA ALA A 174 27.98 -17.16 -17.04
C ALA A 174 26.93 -16.43 -16.17
N GLY A 175 26.58 -15.17 -16.47
CA GLY A 175 25.67 -14.41 -15.62
C GLY A 175 26.38 -13.44 -14.67
N GLU A 176 27.69 -13.38 -14.71
CA GLU A 176 28.53 -12.57 -13.83
C GLU A 176 29.22 -11.46 -14.64
N LEU A 177 29.16 -10.24 -14.13
CA LEU A 177 29.91 -9.08 -14.62
C LEU A 177 31.11 -8.89 -13.70
N HIS A 178 32.31 -9.01 -14.24
CA HIS A 178 33.57 -8.84 -13.52
C HIS A 178 34.08 -7.41 -13.74
N LEU A 179 34.08 -6.64 -12.67
CA LEU A 179 34.67 -5.31 -12.53
C LEU A 179 36.05 -5.46 -11.87
N ASP A 180 36.77 -4.34 -11.68
CA ASP A 180 38.16 -4.36 -11.21
C ASP A 180 38.36 -5.13 -9.89
N GLU A 181 37.49 -4.89 -8.90
CA GLU A 181 37.60 -5.48 -7.55
C GLU A 181 36.35 -6.28 -7.12
N VAL A 182 35.30 -6.28 -7.94
CA VAL A 182 34.02 -6.92 -7.60
C VAL A 182 33.42 -7.70 -8.78
N VAL A 183 32.65 -8.72 -8.45
CA VAL A 183 31.85 -9.48 -9.41
C VAL A 183 30.38 -9.36 -9.04
N VAL A 184 29.57 -9.01 -10.02
CA VAL A 184 28.13 -8.74 -9.86
C VAL A 184 27.31 -9.76 -10.64
N GLU A 185 26.41 -10.47 -9.95
CA GLU A 185 25.47 -11.38 -10.59
C GLU A 185 24.39 -10.61 -11.38
N LEU A 186 24.55 -10.56 -12.70
CA LEU A 186 23.66 -9.87 -13.64
C LEU A 186 23.16 -10.84 -14.72
N PRO A 187 22.00 -11.49 -14.51
CA PRO A 187 21.47 -12.40 -15.50
C PRO A 187 21.02 -11.66 -16.77
N ARG A 188 21.26 -12.30 -17.92
CA ARG A 188 20.73 -11.88 -19.23
C ARG A 188 21.18 -10.49 -19.67
N VAL A 189 22.47 -10.19 -19.56
CA VAL A 189 23.06 -9.00 -20.18
C VAL A 189 23.03 -9.14 -21.70
N ASP A 190 22.47 -8.17 -22.42
CA ASP A 190 22.49 -8.08 -23.88
C ASP A 190 23.76 -7.35 -24.35
N ALA A 191 24.02 -6.18 -23.79
CA ALA A 191 25.21 -5.37 -24.04
C ALA A 191 25.67 -4.67 -22.76
N PHE A 192 26.95 -4.34 -22.68
CA PHE A 192 27.50 -3.51 -21.61
C PHE A 192 28.59 -2.57 -22.17
N ALA A 193 29.01 -1.55 -21.44
CA ALA A 193 30.13 -0.66 -21.78
C ALA A 193 30.53 0.21 -20.59
N ASP A 194 31.81 0.55 -20.49
CA ASP A 194 32.29 1.51 -19.49
C ASP A 194 31.61 2.88 -19.66
N TRP A 195 31.10 3.43 -18.55
CA TRP A 195 30.38 4.70 -18.52
C TRP A 195 30.45 5.34 -17.13
N GLU A 196 30.82 6.62 -17.06
CA GLU A 196 30.80 7.44 -15.83
C GLU A 196 31.49 6.82 -14.60
N GLY A 197 32.55 6.05 -14.82
CA GLY A 197 33.30 5.40 -13.73
C GLY A 197 32.72 4.06 -13.29
N GLY A 198 31.67 3.56 -13.95
CA GLY A 198 31.16 2.21 -13.81
C GLY A 198 30.91 1.57 -15.18
N VAL A 199 29.95 0.66 -15.24
CA VAL A 199 29.57 -0.09 -16.44
C VAL A 199 28.09 0.07 -16.69
N ALA A 200 27.75 0.72 -17.80
CA ALA A 200 26.39 0.73 -18.30
C ALA A 200 26.03 -0.62 -18.90
N VAL A 201 24.89 -1.18 -18.52
CA VAL A 201 24.42 -2.50 -18.90
C VAL A 201 23.02 -2.38 -19.49
N ARG A 202 22.83 -2.96 -20.68
CA ARG A 202 21.52 -3.24 -21.26
C ARG A 202 21.17 -4.70 -21.02
N HIS A 203 20.09 -4.95 -20.31
CA HIS A 203 19.53 -6.30 -20.16
C HIS A 203 18.77 -6.73 -21.42
N ALA A 204 18.55 -8.04 -21.57
CA ALA A 204 17.80 -8.62 -22.68
C ALA A 204 16.32 -8.17 -22.75
N ASP A 205 15.77 -7.62 -21.67
CA ASP A 205 14.43 -7.01 -21.64
C ASP A 205 14.43 -5.52 -22.04
N GLY A 206 15.60 -4.97 -22.37
CA GLY A 206 15.80 -3.57 -22.74
C GLY A 206 16.02 -2.62 -21.56
N ARG A 207 16.00 -3.09 -20.31
CA ARG A 207 16.29 -2.26 -19.14
C ARG A 207 17.76 -1.82 -19.15
N LEU A 208 17.99 -0.56 -18.81
CA LEU A 208 19.32 0.06 -18.73
C LEU A 208 19.66 0.29 -17.26
N VAL A 209 20.84 -0.15 -16.85
CA VAL A 209 21.37 0.08 -15.50
C VAL A 209 22.83 0.51 -15.58
N LEU A 210 23.30 1.25 -14.58
CA LEU A 210 24.70 1.54 -14.32
C LEU A 210 25.14 0.70 -13.12
N VAL A 211 26.23 -0.05 -13.29
CA VAL A 211 26.88 -0.80 -12.21
C VAL A 211 28.16 -0.06 -11.86
N ASP A 212 28.27 0.48 -10.66
CA ASP A 212 29.50 1.16 -10.24
C ASP A 212 30.61 0.18 -9.82
N GLN A 213 31.77 0.70 -9.41
CA GLN A 213 32.93 -0.12 -9.01
C GLN A 213 32.72 -0.90 -7.71
N ASP A 214 31.77 -0.49 -6.88
CA ASP A 214 31.41 -1.19 -5.64
C ASP A 214 30.32 -2.26 -5.90
N GLY A 215 29.78 -2.32 -7.13
CA GLY A 215 28.75 -3.25 -7.56
C GLY A 215 27.33 -2.77 -7.29
N ASP A 216 27.15 -1.51 -6.88
CA ASP A 216 25.83 -0.91 -6.73
C ASP A 216 25.19 -0.68 -8.11
N VAL A 217 23.88 -0.91 -8.19
CA VAL A 217 23.14 -0.90 -9.46
C VAL A 217 22.05 0.17 -9.45
N ASP A 218 22.22 1.17 -10.31
CA ASP A 218 21.29 2.28 -10.52
C ASP A 218 20.59 2.16 -11.88
N GLU A 219 19.32 2.59 -11.96
CA GLU A 219 18.60 2.63 -13.25
C GLU A 219 19.05 3.83 -14.10
N LEU A 220 19.25 3.60 -15.40
CA LEU A 220 19.54 4.65 -16.38
C LEU A 220 18.28 5.00 -17.18
N GLU A 221 18.00 6.30 -17.32
CA GLU A 221 16.85 6.79 -18.09
C GLU A 221 17.10 6.77 -19.61
N GLU A 222 18.35 6.95 -20.05
CA GLU A 222 18.75 7.06 -21.45
C GLU A 222 19.94 6.15 -21.76
N GLU A 223 19.99 5.61 -22.98
CA GLU A 223 21.08 4.73 -23.41
C GLU A 223 22.38 5.54 -23.63
N PRO A 224 23.46 5.25 -22.89
CA PRO A 224 24.71 5.97 -23.04
C PRO A 224 25.37 5.70 -24.40
N PRO A 225 26.07 6.70 -24.98
CA PRO A 225 26.68 6.58 -26.31
C PRO A 225 27.56 5.33 -26.55
N PRO A 226 28.38 4.85 -25.58
CA PRO A 226 29.18 3.65 -25.78
C PRO A 226 28.39 2.36 -26.00
N LEU A 227 27.16 2.28 -25.47
CA LEU A 227 26.24 1.16 -25.73
C LEU A 227 25.62 1.25 -27.14
N ALA A 228 25.22 2.45 -27.53
CA ALA A 228 24.57 2.68 -28.83
C ALA A 228 25.55 2.58 -30.01
N ARG A 229 26.80 2.99 -29.80
CA ARG A 229 27.84 3.00 -30.84
C ARG A 229 29.19 2.56 -30.27
N PRO A 230 29.51 1.25 -30.36
CA PRO A 230 30.83 0.73 -30.06
C PRO A 230 31.97 1.51 -30.74
N PRO A 231 33.12 1.72 -30.05
CA PRO A 231 34.29 2.29 -30.69
C PRO A 231 34.78 1.35 -31.80
N ALA A 232 35.19 1.94 -32.93
CA ALA A 232 35.73 1.18 -34.05
C ALA A 232 37.14 0.67 -33.71
N ALA A 233 37.31 -0.65 -33.74
CA ALA A 233 38.59 -1.28 -33.42
C ALA A 233 39.58 -1.20 -34.60
N PRO A 234 40.90 -1.05 -34.31
CA PRO A 234 41.92 -1.25 -35.31
C PRO A 234 41.92 -2.70 -35.80
N SER A 235 42.39 -2.91 -37.03
CA SER A 235 42.61 -4.25 -37.56
C SER A 235 43.77 -4.91 -36.83
N TYR A 236 43.55 -6.12 -36.32
CA TYR A 236 44.59 -6.97 -35.75
C TYR A 236 44.81 -8.16 -36.69
N GLU A 237 46.04 -8.31 -37.20
CA GLU A 237 46.42 -9.42 -38.06
C GLU A 237 46.61 -10.68 -37.22
N THR A 238 45.80 -11.70 -37.52
CA THR A 238 45.81 -13.00 -36.84
C THR A 238 46.57 -14.03 -37.66
N GLY A 239 47.01 -15.11 -37.01
CA GLY A 239 47.47 -16.30 -37.72
C GLY A 239 46.36 -16.91 -38.59
N PRO A 240 46.69 -17.81 -39.53
CA PRO A 240 45.71 -18.37 -40.47
C PRO A 240 44.53 -19.12 -39.81
N ASP A 241 44.69 -19.51 -38.55
CA ASP A 241 43.72 -20.32 -37.78
C ASP A 241 43.03 -19.55 -36.65
N ASP A 242 43.44 -18.30 -36.39
CA ASP A 242 42.88 -17.48 -35.31
C ASP A 242 41.89 -16.47 -35.88
N MET A 243 40.83 -16.17 -35.13
CA MET A 243 39.83 -15.16 -35.51
C MET A 243 39.61 -14.18 -34.36
N VAL A 244 39.68 -12.88 -34.67
CA VAL A 244 39.29 -11.84 -33.73
C VAL A 244 37.76 -11.88 -33.56
N ILE A 245 37.30 -12.22 -32.37
CA ILE A 245 35.89 -12.22 -31.99
C ILE A 245 35.46 -10.83 -31.55
N GLN A 246 36.30 -10.17 -30.77
CA GLN A 246 36.00 -8.89 -30.15
C GLN A 246 37.25 -8.08 -29.90
N SER A 247 37.11 -6.76 -29.91
CA SER A 247 38.18 -5.82 -29.60
C SER A 247 37.62 -4.72 -28.70
N VAL A 248 38.37 -4.36 -27.65
CA VAL A 248 37.96 -3.41 -26.62
C VAL A 248 39.11 -2.45 -26.32
N PRO A 249 38.86 -1.13 -26.21
CA PRO A 249 39.90 -0.17 -25.85
C PRO A 249 40.29 -0.32 -24.37
N LEU A 250 41.57 -0.07 -24.05
CA LEU A 250 42.03 -0.04 -22.66
C LEU A 250 41.95 1.37 -22.07
N PRO A 251 41.78 1.52 -20.73
CA PRO A 251 41.76 2.82 -20.06
C PRO A 251 43.02 3.66 -20.29
N ASP A 252 44.19 3.01 -20.28
CA ASP A 252 45.49 3.64 -20.48
C ASP A 252 45.88 3.83 -21.97
N GLY A 253 44.93 3.55 -22.88
CA GLY A 253 45.17 3.50 -24.31
C GLY A 253 45.61 2.11 -24.80
N GLY A 254 45.40 1.85 -26.08
CA GLY A 254 45.59 0.52 -26.66
C GLY A 254 44.30 -0.28 -26.74
N TRP A 255 44.43 -1.59 -26.99
CA TRP A 255 43.32 -2.50 -27.28
C TRP A 255 43.56 -3.90 -26.73
N VAL A 256 42.50 -4.55 -26.25
CA VAL A 256 42.47 -5.99 -25.99
C VAL A 256 41.68 -6.67 -27.09
N HIS A 257 42.25 -7.71 -27.69
CA HIS A 257 41.61 -8.55 -28.70
C HIS A 257 41.30 -9.93 -28.12
N LEU A 258 40.03 -10.34 -28.19
CA LEU A 258 39.61 -11.70 -27.91
C LEU A 258 39.72 -12.54 -29.18
N LEU A 259 40.55 -13.57 -29.13
CA LEU A 259 40.79 -14.52 -30.21
C LEU A 259 40.07 -15.84 -29.93
N ASP A 260 39.55 -16.47 -30.98
CA ASP A 260 39.09 -17.86 -30.97
C ASP A 260 39.99 -18.70 -31.89
N SER A 261 40.61 -19.74 -31.32
CA SER A 261 41.57 -20.62 -31.99
C SER A 261 40.99 -22.00 -32.34
N SER A 262 39.66 -22.10 -32.52
CA SER A 262 38.92 -23.35 -32.79
C SER A 262 39.34 -24.12 -34.06
N ARG A 263 40.27 -23.63 -34.89
CA ARG A 263 40.70 -24.33 -36.11
C ARG A 263 41.96 -25.18 -35.99
N ARG A 264 42.74 -25.06 -34.90
CA ARG A 264 44.04 -25.73 -34.79
C ARG A 264 43.98 -27.27 -34.80
N GLU A 265 42.90 -27.87 -34.30
CA GLU A 265 42.77 -29.35 -34.21
C GLU A 265 41.96 -29.98 -35.36
N ALA A 266 41.12 -29.20 -36.06
CA ALA A 266 40.23 -29.75 -37.09
C ALA A 266 40.97 -30.24 -38.35
N PHE A 267 42.25 -29.89 -38.52
CA PHE A 267 43.06 -30.33 -39.66
C PHE A 267 43.78 -31.67 -39.44
N GLU A 268 43.98 -32.12 -38.20
CA GLU A 268 44.71 -33.38 -37.92
C GLU A 268 43.79 -34.55 -37.58
N GLU A 269 42.59 -34.31 -37.03
CA GLU A 269 41.63 -35.37 -36.72
C GLU A 269 40.26 -34.97 -37.28
N GLY A 270 39.72 -35.77 -38.21
CA GLY A 270 38.43 -35.52 -38.90
C GLY A 270 37.17 -35.57 -38.01
N LEU A 271 37.31 -35.26 -36.72
CA LEU A 271 36.26 -35.10 -35.74
C LEU A 271 35.90 -33.62 -35.64
N ARG A 272 34.63 -33.33 -35.93
CA ARG A 272 34.00 -32.03 -35.69
C ARG A 272 33.86 -31.85 -34.18
N MET A 273 34.93 -31.47 -33.48
CA MET A 273 34.86 -31.00 -32.11
C MET A 273 34.16 -29.65 -32.11
N SER A 274 32.83 -29.73 -31.99
CA SER A 274 31.99 -28.59 -31.71
C SER A 274 32.23 -28.15 -30.26
N GLU A 275 32.34 -26.83 -30.08
CA GLU A 275 31.97 -26.07 -28.89
C GLU A 275 33.04 -25.66 -27.87
N THR A 276 34.25 -26.22 -27.83
CA THR A 276 35.28 -25.75 -26.87
C THR A 276 36.50 -25.14 -27.56
N GLY A 277 36.29 -24.09 -28.36
CA GLY A 277 37.41 -23.29 -28.88
C GLY A 277 38.19 -22.65 -27.73
N ARG A 278 39.52 -22.82 -27.71
CA ARG A 278 40.37 -22.11 -26.74
C ARG A 278 40.36 -20.63 -27.08
N ARG A 279 39.89 -19.82 -26.15
CA ARG A 279 39.93 -18.36 -26.26
C ARG A 279 41.23 -17.82 -25.69
N ALA A 280 41.80 -16.83 -26.37
CA ALA A 280 42.98 -16.15 -25.91
C ALA A 280 42.80 -14.63 -25.99
N LEU A 281 43.45 -13.89 -25.11
CA LEU A 281 43.48 -12.45 -25.10
C LEU A 281 44.84 -11.96 -25.59
N VAL A 282 44.82 -10.94 -26.45
CA VAL A 282 46.03 -10.22 -26.85
C VAL A 282 45.87 -8.76 -26.51
N THR A 283 46.74 -8.27 -25.66
CA THR A 283 46.82 -6.86 -25.27
C THR A 283 47.80 -6.14 -26.21
N CYS A 284 47.35 -5.08 -26.84
CA CYS A 284 48.13 -4.21 -27.72
C CYS A 284 48.20 -2.80 -27.15
N THR A 285 49.37 -2.17 -27.21
CA THR A 285 49.56 -0.77 -26.81
C THR A 285 48.94 0.19 -27.84
N GLU A 286 48.86 1.47 -27.51
CA GLU A 286 48.43 2.52 -28.45
C GLU A 286 49.31 2.58 -29.72
N ALA A 287 50.60 2.24 -29.61
CA ALA A 287 51.52 2.16 -30.74
C ALA A 287 51.29 0.94 -31.65
N GLY A 288 50.37 0.04 -31.29
CA GLY A 288 50.07 -1.20 -32.01
C GLY A 288 51.03 -2.35 -31.69
N GLU A 289 51.86 -2.23 -30.64
CA GLU A 289 52.72 -3.32 -30.18
C GLU A 289 51.91 -4.30 -29.32
N CYS A 290 51.83 -5.55 -29.75
CA CYS A 290 50.99 -6.56 -29.10
C CYS A 290 51.81 -7.59 -28.31
N GLY A 291 51.31 -7.96 -27.14
CA GLY A 291 51.87 -9.00 -26.28
C GLY A 291 51.65 -10.42 -26.82
N SER A 292 52.14 -11.41 -26.06
CA SER A 292 51.85 -12.82 -26.36
C SER A 292 50.39 -13.15 -25.98
N PRO A 293 49.69 -14.01 -26.74
CA PRO A 293 48.33 -14.41 -26.39
C PRO A 293 48.26 -15.13 -25.04
N GLU A 294 47.36 -14.68 -24.17
CA GLU A 294 47.09 -15.28 -22.85
C GLU A 294 45.82 -16.12 -22.93
N THR A 295 45.89 -17.41 -22.56
CA THR A 295 44.73 -18.30 -22.63
C THR A 295 43.76 -18.02 -21.48
N VAL A 296 42.48 -17.79 -21.80
CA VAL A 296 41.42 -17.65 -20.80
C VAL A 296 41.01 -19.05 -20.35
N MET A 297 41.39 -19.43 -19.13
CA MET A 297 41.23 -20.79 -18.60
C MET A 297 39.80 -21.09 -18.08
N GLU A 298 38.92 -20.09 -18.01
CA GLU A 298 37.59 -20.28 -17.45
C GLU A 298 36.62 -20.96 -18.42
N GLY A 299 35.93 -21.98 -17.90
CA GLY A 299 35.09 -22.95 -18.61
C GLY A 299 33.81 -22.41 -19.24
N THR A 300 33.80 -21.16 -19.68
CA THR A 300 32.63 -20.52 -20.27
C THR A 300 32.93 -20.08 -21.68
N THR A 301 32.35 -20.78 -22.64
CA THR A 301 32.42 -20.51 -24.09
C THR A 301 31.68 -19.22 -24.48
N ALA A 302 31.36 -18.34 -23.52
CA ALA A 302 30.52 -17.16 -23.69
C ALA A 302 31.11 -15.90 -23.04
N ILE A 303 32.43 -15.82 -22.83
CA ILE A 303 33.08 -14.56 -22.42
C ILE A 303 32.81 -13.46 -23.46
N ARG A 304 32.39 -12.29 -22.98
CA ARG A 304 32.30 -11.03 -23.73
C ARG A 304 33.15 -10.02 -22.99
N LEU A 305 33.95 -9.25 -23.72
CA LEU A 305 34.78 -8.17 -23.17
C LEU A 305 34.06 -6.84 -23.34
N ARG A 306 34.31 -5.84 -22.50
CA ARG A 306 33.91 -4.49 -22.88
C ARG A 306 34.65 -3.34 -22.26
#